data_AF-A0A7J4K3E0-F1
#
_entry.id   AF-A0A7J4K3E0-F1
#
_cell.length_a   1.000
_cell.length_b   1.000
_cell.length_c   1.000
_cell.angle_alpha   90.00
_cell.angle_beta   90.00
_cell.angle_gamma   90.00
#
_symmetry.space_group_name_H-M   'P 1'
#
loop_
_entity.id
_entity.type
_entity.pdbx_description
1 polymer ?
#
loop_
_entity_poly.entity_id
_entity_poly.type
_entity_poly.pdbx_seq_one_letter_code
_entity_poly.pdbx_strand_id
1 'polypeptide(L)'
;MQPKTWIMLIVGTLVTGAYLILSSLIRETETIWLLTRLFGIISFITLFIVVLLGEVRLLSKDKSKVTLFRYHKPLAIFATYLVFLHFISAVADDYKWGRGLQFTQYLGFSFGDQWLVLLSLGTLAFYLMLIIGMTSATKSIQLLGFKRWKIIHFLSYAVFVIAFIHSVNLGTDIKHSVLAPYLKPVILTMFALVTGLLLVRAVAWTSIFEDQWEVNLAAVLILFILVLSAMIAQRTIGMERTLKETSARAATASISINAQEERIALLQARIDALTGSGGAAAGKVE
;
A
#
# COMPACT_ATOMS: atom_id res chain seq x y z
N MET A 1 3.85 16.30 -30.82
CA MET A 1 3.26 16.06 -29.47
C MET A 1 1.76 16.28 -29.60
N GLN A 2 0.91 15.51 -28.90
CA GLN A 2 -0.52 15.81 -28.89
C GLN A 2 -0.73 17.21 -28.26
N PRO A 3 -1.55 18.09 -28.86
CA PRO A 3 -1.64 19.51 -28.49
C PRO A 3 -1.99 19.74 -27.00
N LYS A 4 -2.61 18.76 -26.33
CA LYS A 4 -3.00 18.83 -24.91
C LYS A 4 -1.89 18.49 -23.91
N THR A 5 -0.76 17.94 -24.34
CA THR A 5 0.32 17.49 -23.43
C THR A 5 1.06 18.68 -22.80
N TRP A 6 1.28 19.75 -23.57
CA TRP A 6 1.97 20.96 -23.09
C TRP A 6 1.19 21.69 -22.01
N ILE A 7 -0.15 21.72 -22.12
CA ILE A 7 -1.03 22.30 -21.08
C ILE A 7 -0.80 21.60 -19.75
N MET A 8 -0.74 20.26 -19.72
CA MET A 8 -0.49 19.51 -18.50
C MET A 8 0.90 19.77 -17.91
N LEU A 9 1.92 19.92 -18.75
CA LEU A 9 3.26 20.26 -18.29
C LEU A 9 3.29 21.66 -17.68
N ILE A 10 2.67 22.65 -18.34
CA ILE A 10 2.59 24.03 -17.84
C ILE A 10 1.82 24.07 -16.52
N VAL A 11 0.59 23.54 -16.49
CA VAL A 11 -0.25 23.51 -15.29
C VAL A 11 0.43 22.74 -14.17
N GLY A 12 0.98 21.55 -14.43
CA GLY A 12 1.68 20.76 -13.43
C GLY A 12 2.88 21.50 -12.84
N THR A 13 3.66 22.19 -13.68
CA THR A 13 4.80 23.00 -13.24
C THR A 13 4.35 24.20 -12.40
N LEU A 14 3.30 24.91 -12.83
CA LEU A 14 2.74 26.05 -12.08
C LEU A 14 2.19 25.61 -10.72
N VAL A 15 1.42 24.52 -10.67
CA VAL A 15 0.88 23.95 -9.42
C VAL A 15 2.01 23.52 -8.50
N THR A 16 3.06 22.89 -9.04
CA THR A 16 4.25 22.49 -8.26
C THR A 16 4.99 23.70 -7.71
N GLY A 17 5.21 24.74 -8.51
CA GLY A 17 5.84 25.98 -8.08
C GLY A 17 5.03 26.70 -7.00
N ALA A 18 3.71 26.82 -7.20
CA ALA A 18 2.81 27.39 -6.21
C ALA A 18 2.81 26.58 -4.90
N TYR A 19 2.84 25.25 -4.98
CA TYR A 19 2.93 24.38 -3.82
C TYR A 19 4.25 24.55 -3.07
N LEU A 20 5.38 24.63 -3.77
CA LEU A 20 6.69 24.89 -3.17
C LEU A 20 6.70 26.20 -2.39
N ILE A 21 6.20 27.29 -3.01
CA ILE A 21 6.07 28.59 -2.35
C ILE A 21 5.17 28.47 -1.13
N LEU A 22 3.97 27.90 -1.28
CA LEU A 22 3.02 27.77 -0.19
C LEU A 22 3.56 26.92 0.96
N SER A 23 4.21 25.80 0.66
CA SER A 23 4.84 24.92 1.66
C SER A 23 5.98 25.60 2.42
N SER A 24 6.70 26.55 1.79
CA SER A 24 7.72 27.35 2.47
C SER A 24 7.13 28.44 3.38
N LEU A 25 5.88 28.84 3.14
CA LEU A 25 5.16 29.85 3.91
C LEU A 25 4.34 29.23 5.06
N ILE A 26 3.80 28.02 4.86
CA ILE A 26 3.06 27.28 5.87
C ILE A 26 4.06 26.60 6.81
N ARG A 27 4.11 27.07 8.06
CA ARG A 27 4.91 26.43 9.12
C ARG A 27 4.13 25.36 9.90
N GLU A 28 2.84 25.20 9.61
CA GLU A 28 2.00 24.19 10.24
C GLU A 28 2.27 22.81 9.66
N THR A 29 2.99 22.03 10.44
CA THR A 29 3.50 20.72 10.04
C THR A 29 2.39 19.68 9.87
N GLU A 30 1.26 19.85 10.57
CA GLU A 30 0.10 18.97 10.42
C GLU A 30 -0.53 19.04 9.02
N THR A 31 -0.59 20.24 8.44
CA THR A 31 -1.12 20.46 7.09
C THR A 31 -0.20 19.83 6.05
N ILE A 32 1.12 20.05 6.15
CA ILE A 32 2.11 19.45 5.24
C ILE A 32 2.11 17.92 5.35
N TRP A 33 1.96 17.39 6.57
CA TRP A 33 1.83 15.96 6.81
C TRP A 33 0.58 15.36 6.14
N LEU A 34 -0.57 16.02 6.26
CA LEU A 34 -1.80 15.59 5.59
C LEU A 34 -1.64 15.57 4.07
N LEU A 35 -1.02 16.61 3.50
CA LEU A 35 -0.76 16.71 2.07
C LEU A 35 0.23 15.62 1.60
N THR A 36 1.27 15.32 2.38
CA THR A 36 2.20 14.22 2.11
C THR A 36 1.45 12.90 1.94
N ARG A 37 0.54 12.57 2.87
CA ARG A 37 -0.28 11.36 2.84
C ARG A 37 -1.25 11.35 1.64
N LEU A 38 -1.92 12.47 1.39
CA LEU A 38 -2.87 12.61 0.28
C LEU A 38 -2.18 12.41 -1.08
N PHE A 39 -1.07 13.10 -1.32
CA PHE A 39 -0.30 12.94 -2.55
C PHE A 39 0.26 11.52 -2.70
N GLY A 40 0.68 10.88 -1.59
CA GLY A 40 1.13 9.49 -1.60
C GLY A 40 0.06 8.51 -2.07
N ILE A 41 -1.17 8.64 -1.56
CA ILE A 41 -2.29 7.76 -1.97
C ILE A 41 -2.70 8.02 -3.42
N ILE A 42 -2.90 9.29 -3.80
CA ILE A 42 -3.37 9.63 -5.14
C ILE A 42 -2.32 9.28 -6.19
N SER A 43 -1.02 9.47 -5.90
CA SER A 43 0.06 9.07 -6.80
C SER A 43 0.10 7.56 -7.02
N PHE A 44 -0.03 6.74 -5.96
CA PHE A 44 -0.06 5.29 -6.10
C PHE A 44 -1.27 4.80 -6.93
N ILE A 45 -2.47 5.33 -6.67
CA ILE A 45 -3.68 5.00 -7.45
C ILE A 45 -3.50 5.40 -8.91
N THR A 46 -2.95 6.59 -9.17
CA THR A 46 -2.73 7.07 -10.54
C THR A 46 -1.67 6.22 -11.25
N LEU A 47 -0.58 5.85 -10.56
CA LEU A 47 0.44 4.93 -11.08
C LEU A 47 -0.17 3.56 -11.44
N PHE A 48 -1.02 3.00 -10.57
CA PHE A 48 -1.77 1.78 -10.87
C PHE A 48 -2.57 1.92 -12.18
N ILE A 49 -3.35 2.99 -12.33
CA ILE A 49 -4.15 3.22 -13.54
C ILE A 49 -3.25 3.32 -14.78
N VAL A 50 -2.11 4.01 -14.69
CA VAL A 50 -1.15 4.16 -15.80
C VAL A 50 -0.59 2.80 -16.23
N VAL A 51 -0.16 1.97 -15.27
CA VAL A 51 0.36 0.62 -15.55
C VAL A 51 -0.74 -0.28 -16.09
N LEU A 52 -1.94 -0.25 -15.50
CA LEU A 52 -3.10 -1.01 -15.95
C LEU A 52 -3.49 -0.66 -17.39
N LEU A 53 -3.49 0.62 -17.78
CA LEU A 53 -3.74 1.03 -19.17
C LEU A 53 -2.69 0.44 -20.14
N GLY A 54 -1.44 0.32 -19.70
CA GLY A 54 -0.39 -0.38 -20.44
C GLY A 54 -0.69 -1.88 -20.57
N GLU A 55 -1.17 -2.48 -19.48
CA GLU A 55 -1.50 -3.90 -19.42
C GLU A 55 -2.72 -4.30 -20.25
N VAL A 56 -3.80 -3.53 -20.22
CA VAL A 56 -5.05 -3.81 -20.96
C VAL A 56 -4.81 -3.97 -22.46
N ARG A 57 -3.74 -3.38 -23.01
CA ARG A 57 -3.34 -3.61 -24.42
C ARG A 57 -2.96 -5.06 -24.73
N LEU A 58 -2.68 -5.89 -23.73
CA LEU A 58 -2.46 -7.34 -23.87
C LEU A 58 -3.74 -8.06 -24.28
N LEU A 59 -4.90 -7.56 -23.84
CA LEU A 59 -6.19 -8.24 -23.99
C LEU A 59 -6.85 -8.01 -25.36
N SER A 60 -6.17 -7.29 -26.26
CA SER A 60 -6.66 -7.00 -27.61
C SER A 60 -5.58 -7.33 -28.65
N LYS A 61 -5.96 -8.17 -29.62
CA LYS A 61 -5.14 -8.47 -30.80
C LYS A 61 -4.84 -7.19 -31.58
N ASP A 62 -5.87 -6.37 -31.80
CA ASP A 62 -5.74 -5.05 -32.41
C ASP A 62 -5.58 -3.98 -31.33
N LYS A 63 -4.33 -3.60 -31.08
CA LYS A 63 -3.98 -2.62 -30.05
C LYS A 63 -4.48 -1.21 -30.37
N SER A 64 -4.89 -0.93 -31.61
CA SER A 64 -5.45 0.36 -32.00
C SER A 64 -6.88 0.56 -31.47
N LYS A 65 -7.62 -0.54 -31.24
CA LYS A 65 -8.99 -0.52 -30.69
C LYS A 65 -9.04 -0.17 -29.20
N VAL A 66 -7.90 -0.18 -28.50
CA VAL A 66 -7.82 0.17 -27.07
C VAL A 66 -7.80 1.70 -26.92
N THR A 67 -8.95 2.33 -27.14
CA THR A 67 -9.11 3.79 -27.15
C THR A 67 -8.70 4.45 -25.82
N LEU A 68 -8.90 3.76 -24.71
CA LEU A 68 -8.49 4.20 -23.36
C LEU A 68 -6.99 4.47 -23.24
N PHE A 69 -6.15 3.83 -24.07
CA PHE A 69 -4.69 4.00 -24.02
C PHE A 69 -4.26 5.44 -24.32
N ARG A 70 -5.10 6.25 -24.98
CA ARG A 70 -4.83 7.69 -25.20
C ARG A 70 -4.58 8.46 -23.89
N TYR A 71 -5.10 7.98 -22.77
CA TYR A 71 -4.94 8.58 -21.45
C TYR A 71 -3.65 8.17 -20.72
N HIS A 72 -2.95 7.13 -21.20
CA HIS A 72 -1.74 6.61 -20.54
C HIS A 72 -0.67 7.69 -20.35
N LYS A 73 -0.34 8.44 -21.42
CA LYS A 73 0.69 9.49 -21.34
C LYS A 73 0.26 10.69 -20.47
N PRO A 74 -0.93 11.28 -20.65
CA PRO A 74 -1.46 12.29 -19.73
C PRO A 74 -1.41 11.90 -18.25
N LEU A 75 -1.90 10.70 -17.91
CA LEU A 75 -1.92 10.20 -16.54
C LEU A 75 -0.52 9.90 -16.01
N ALA A 76 0.40 9.41 -16.86
CA ALA A 76 1.78 9.18 -16.46
C ALA A 76 2.47 10.49 -16.05
N ILE A 77 2.28 11.57 -16.83
CA ILE A 77 2.80 12.89 -16.50
C ILE A 77 2.19 13.39 -15.18
N PHE A 78 0.87 13.27 -15.02
CA PHE A 78 0.19 13.67 -13.80
C PHE A 78 0.68 12.88 -12.57
N ALA A 79 0.86 11.57 -12.69
CA ALA A 79 1.42 10.72 -11.65
C ALA A 79 2.83 11.18 -11.27
N THR A 80 3.69 11.53 -12.23
CA THR A 80 5.04 12.04 -11.95
C THR A 80 4.99 13.33 -11.13
N TYR A 81 4.10 14.27 -11.45
CA TYR A 81 3.92 15.48 -10.64
C TYR A 81 3.41 15.18 -9.24
N LEU A 82 2.45 14.26 -9.08
CA LEU A 82 1.96 13.87 -7.76
C LEU A 82 3.04 13.23 -6.88
N VAL A 83 3.90 12.37 -7.46
CA VAL A 83 5.04 11.80 -6.72
C VAL A 83 6.05 12.90 -6.36
N PHE A 84 6.28 13.87 -7.24
CA PHE A 84 7.15 15.00 -6.94
C PHE A 84 6.61 15.86 -5.79
N LEU A 85 5.31 16.15 -5.79
CA LEU A 85 4.63 16.84 -4.70
C LEU A 85 4.68 16.02 -3.40
N HIS A 86 4.45 14.71 -3.46
CA HIS A 86 4.60 13.81 -2.32
C HIS A 86 6.00 13.88 -1.73
N PHE A 87 7.05 13.79 -2.57
CA PHE A 87 8.45 13.90 -2.15
C PHE A 87 8.75 15.25 -1.50
N ILE A 88 8.38 16.37 -2.13
CA ILE A 88 8.58 17.71 -1.57
C ILE A 88 7.90 17.85 -0.21
N SER A 89 6.65 17.37 -0.11
CA SER A 89 5.89 17.45 1.14
C SER A 89 6.56 16.63 2.25
N ALA A 90 7.05 15.43 1.91
CA ALA A 90 7.77 14.57 2.86
C ALA A 90 9.09 15.21 3.34
N VAL A 91 9.77 15.96 2.49
CA VAL A 91 10.98 16.71 2.84
C VAL A 91 10.66 17.94 3.67
N ALA A 92 9.57 18.65 3.34
CA ALA A 92 9.13 19.86 4.03
C ALA A 92 8.47 19.59 5.39
N ASP A 93 7.98 18.37 5.62
CA ASP A 93 7.46 17.95 6.92
C ASP A 93 8.61 17.71 7.91
N ASP A 94 9.02 18.79 8.56
CA ASP A 94 10.08 18.80 9.59
C ASP A 94 9.67 18.03 10.87
N TYR A 95 8.41 17.58 11.00
CA TYR A 95 7.80 17.33 12.32
C TYR A 95 7.34 15.90 12.60
N LYS A 96 7.11 15.01 11.61
CA LYS A 96 6.40 13.73 11.91
C LYS A 96 7.13 12.40 11.66
N TRP A 97 8.36 12.38 11.16
CA TRP A 97 9.16 11.14 11.28
C TRP A 97 10.05 11.11 12.52
N GLY A 98 10.15 12.21 13.27
CA GLY A 98 10.82 12.26 14.59
C GLY A 98 12.33 11.94 14.55
N ARG A 99 12.95 11.93 13.36
CA ARG A 99 14.35 11.53 13.17
C ARG A 99 15.31 12.65 12.80
N GLY A 100 14.81 13.88 12.56
CA GLY A 100 15.66 15.02 12.19
C GLY A 100 16.55 14.74 10.99
N LEU A 101 15.99 14.13 9.93
CA LEU A 101 16.77 13.73 8.77
C LEU A 101 17.29 14.95 8.00
N GLN A 102 18.54 14.89 7.56
CA GLN A 102 19.10 15.86 6.63
C GLN A 102 18.54 15.62 5.22
N PHE A 103 18.44 16.69 4.41
CA PHE A 103 17.96 16.61 3.02
C PHE A 103 18.68 15.54 2.19
N THR A 104 19.99 15.37 2.39
CA THR A 104 20.81 14.34 1.72
C THR A 104 20.36 12.92 2.03
N GLN A 105 19.75 12.67 3.19
CA GLN A 105 19.25 11.36 3.59
C GLN A 105 17.93 11.01 2.90
N TYR A 106 17.12 12.00 2.51
CA TYR A 106 15.93 11.78 1.69
C TYR A 106 16.27 11.42 0.24
N LEU A 107 17.38 11.95 -0.27
CA LEU A 107 17.86 11.68 -1.63
C LEU A 107 18.82 10.48 -1.73
N GLY A 108 19.37 10.04 -0.60
CA GLY A 108 20.32 8.94 -0.51
C GLY A 108 19.66 7.58 -0.32
N PHE A 109 20.50 6.54 -0.27
CA PHE A 109 20.11 5.19 0.13
C PHE A 109 20.72 4.88 1.48
N SER A 110 19.89 4.50 2.44
CA SER A 110 20.31 4.09 3.78
C SER A 110 19.67 2.76 4.16
N PHE A 111 20.49 1.87 4.70
CA PHE A 111 20.11 0.49 5.07
C PHE A 111 20.30 0.23 6.56
N GLY A 112 20.41 1.29 7.38
CA GLY A 112 20.69 1.18 8.82
C GLY A 112 19.57 0.53 9.62
N ASP A 113 18.32 0.64 9.17
CA ASP A 113 17.18 -0.08 9.73
C ASP A 113 16.04 -0.21 8.71
N GLN A 114 15.04 -1.04 9.03
CA GLN A 114 13.92 -1.35 8.14
C GLN A 114 13.17 -0.10 7.66
N TRP A 115 13.03 0.92 8.51
CA TRP A 115 12.32 2.14 8.14
C TRP A 115 13.11 2.95 7.09
N LEU A 116 14.43 3.09 7.28
CA LEU A 116 15.32 3.74 6.31
C LEU A 116 15.39 2.99 4.97
N VAL A 117 15.37 1.65 5.01
CA VAL A 117 15.28 0.83 3.79
C VAL A 117 14.01 1.15 3.01
N LEU A 118 12.86 1.20 3.69
CA LEU A 118 11.58 1.49 3.04
C LEU A 118 11.51 2.93 2.49
N LEU A 119 12.14 3.90 3.17
CA LEU A 119 12.29 5.26 2.67
C LEU A 119 13.13 5.27 1.39
N SER A 120 14.28 4.59 1.42
CA SER A 120 15.21 4.42 0.29
C SER A 120 14.55 3.78 -0.93
N LEU A 121 13.63 2.82 -0.71
CA LEU A 121 12.80 2.25 -1.77
C LEU A 121 11.90 3.28 -2.43
N GLY A 122 11.29 4.20 -1.65
CA GLY A 122 10.51 5.31 -2.20
C GLY A 122 11.35 6.22 -3.09
N THR A 123 12.56 6.58 -2.63
CA THR A 123 13.53 7.38 -3.40
C THR A 123 13.97 6.66 -4.68
N LEU A 124 14.23 5.36 -4.62
CA LEU A 124 14.55 4.54 -5.80
C LEU A 124 13.41 4.54 -6.82
N ALA A 125 12.18 4.32 -6.37
CA ALA A 125 10.99 4.35 -7.24
C ALA A 125 10.82 5.71 -7.92
N PHE A 126 11.03 6.80 -7.16
CA PHE A 126 10.98 8.15 -7.70
C PHE A 126 12.02 8.38 -8.81
N TYR A 127 13.29 8.01 -8.59
CA TYR A 127 14.33 8.16 -9.61
C TYR A 127 14.06 7.31 -10.86
N LEU A 128 13.64 6.05 -10.68
CA LEU A 128 13.24 5.20 -11.80
C LEU A 128 12.08 5.81 -12.58
N MET A 129 11.09 6.39 -11.91
CA MET A 129 9.96 7.06 -12.54
C MET A 129 10.40 8.29 -13.36
N LEU A 130 11.36 9.07 -12.86
CA LEU A 130 11.96 10.18 -13.62
C LEU A 130 12.69 9.67 -14.87
N ILE A 131 13.53 8.63 -14.74
CA ILE A 131 14.26 8.02 -15.87
C ILE A 131 13.27 7.53 -16.93
N ILE A 132 12.23 6.79 -16.53
CA ILE A 132 11.19 6.29 -17.44
C ILE A 132 10.46 7.46 -18.10
N GLY A 133 10.09 8.50 -17.35
CA GLY A 133 9.39 9.67 -17.87
C GLY A 133 10.22 10.43 -18.91
N MET A 134 11.49 10.73 -18.58
CA MET A 134 12.42 11.46 -19.44
C MET A 134 12.75 10.68 -20.73
N THR A 135 12.95 9.37 -20.62
CA THR A 135 13.20 8.51 -21.79
C THR A 135 11.95 8.28 -22.64
N SER A 136 10.75 8.46 -22.08
CA SER A 136 9.46 8.35 -22.78
C SER A 136 9.02 9.65 -23.48
N ALA A 137 9.84 10.71 -23.42
CA ALA A 137 9.64 11.89 -24.26
C ALA A 137 9.85 11.53 -25.74
N THR A 138 9.03 12.08 -26.63
CA THR A 138 9.07 11.71 -28.06
C THR A 138 10.45 11.88 -28.70
N LYS A 139 11.16 12.96 -28.35
CA LYS A 139 12.54 13.19 -28.81
C LYS A 139 13.50 12.11 -28.27
N SER A 140 13.42 11.79 -26.98
CA SER A 140 14.24 10.75 -26.34
C SER A 140 14.00 9.37 -26.98
N ILE A 141 12.75 9.01 -27.29
CA ILE A 141 12.42 7.75 -27.98
C ILE A 141 13.05 7.71 -29.38
N GLN A 142 13.01 8.84 -30.12
CA GLN A 142 13.62 8.94 -31.45
C GLN A 142 15.15 8.76 -31.39
N LEU A 143 15.81 9.28 -30.35
CA LEU A 143 17.26 9.17 -30.15
C LEU A 143 17.69 7.77 -29.66
N LEU A 144 16.95 7.18 -28.72
CA LEU A 144 17.27 5.87 -28.13
C LEU A 144 16.88 4.69 -29.01
N GLY A 145 15.86 4.88 -29.85
CA GLY A 145 15.19 3.83 -30.60
C GLY A 145 14.19 3.04 -29.74
N PHE A 146 13.17 2.49 -30.40
CA PHE A 146 12.03 1.84 -29.75
C PHE A 146 12.41 0.64 -28.86
N LYS A 147 13.37 -0.19 -29.30
CA LYS A 147 13.78 -1.40 -28.55
C LYS A 147 14.38 -1.04 -27.18
N ARG A 148 15.34 -0.12 -27.15
CA ARG A 148 16.01 0.32 -25.91
C ARG A 148 15.04 1.05 -24.99
N TRP A 149 14.25 1.97 -25.55
CA TRP A 149 13.18 2.63 -24.80
C TRP A 149 12.24 1.62 -24.14
N LYS A 150 11.80 0.60 -24.88
CA LYS A 150 10.86 -0.41 -24.34
C LYS A 150 11.46 -1.16 -23.17
N ILE A 151 12.75 -1.54 -23.22
CA ILE A 151 13.46 -2.19 -22.11
C ILE A 151 13.47 -1.28 -20.87
N ILE A 152 13.82 0.00 -21.03
CA ILE A 152 13.80 0.98 -19.93
C ILE A 152 12.37 1.14 -19.39
N HIS A 153 11.38 1.21 -20.28
CA HIS A 153 9.98 1.38 -19.91
C HIS A 153 9.43 0.18 -19.12
N PHE A 154 9.96 -1.03 -19.33
CA PHE A 154 9.63 -2.20 -18.49
C PHE A 154 10.04 -2.03 -17.02
N LEU A 155 10.95 -1.11 -16.68
CA LEU A 155 11.24 -0.77 -15.28
C LEU A 155 10.02 -0.18 -14.56
N SER A 156 8.95 0.22 -15.27
CA SER A 156 7.69 0.66 -14.66
C SER A 156 7.04 -0.43 -13.78
N TYR A 157 7.21 -1.71 -14.09
CA TYR A 157 6.74 -2.79 -13.22
C TYR A 157 7.55 -2.86 -11.92
N ALA A 158 8.88 -2.66 -12.00
CA ALA A 158 9.70 -2.56 -10.81
C ALA A 158 9.30 -1.36 -9.94
N VAL A 159 9.07 -0.19 -10.56
CA VAL A 159 8.54 1.00 -9.86
C VAL A 159 7.22 0.69 -9.16
N PHE A 160 6.29 0.00 -9.82
CA PHE A 160 5.00 -0.35 -9.23
C PHE A 160 5.16 -1.28 -8.02
N VAL A 161 6.01 -2.31 -8.11
CA VAL A 161 6.28 -3.23 -6.98
C VAL A 161 6.94 -2.49 -5.81
N ILE A 162 7.96 -1.68 -6.09
CA ILE A 162 8.67 -0.91 -5.07
C ILE A 162 7.72 0.09 -4.40
N ALA A 163 6.91 0.80 -5.18
CA ALA A 163 5.90 1.73 -4.67
C ALA A 163 4.86 1.01 -3.79
N PHE A 164 4.40 -0.17 -4.18
CA PHE A 164 3.50 -0.99 -3.37
C PHE A 164 4.13 -1.36 -2.02
N ILE A 165 5.37 -1.85 -2.02
CA ILE A 165 6.10 -2.20 -0.78
C ILE A 165 6.27 -0.96 0.10
N HIS A 166 6.68 0.17 -0.49
CA HIS A 166 6.82 1.44 0.21
C HIS A 166 5.49 1.89 0.84
N SER A 167 4.39 1.90 0.06
CA SER A 167 3.07 2.34 0.53
C SER A 167 2.52 1.45 1.65
N VAL A 168 2.56 0.12 1.51
CA VAL A 168 1.98 -0.81 2.49
C VAL A 168 2.75 -0.79 3.83
N ASN A 169 4.07 -0.56 3.79
CA ASN A 169 4.91 -0.64 4.98
C ASN A 169 5.19 0.69 5.67
N LEU A 170 5.13 1.82 4.95
CA LEU A 170 5.29 3.17 5.51
C LEU A 170 3.99 3.98 5.58
N GLY A 171 3.02 3.73 4.71
CA GLY A 171 1.77 4.49 4.66
C GLY A 171 0.92 4.32 5.91
N THR A 172 0.81 5.37 6.71
CA THR A 172 0.06 5.37 7.97
C THR A 172 -1.45 5.16 7.76
N ASP A 173 -2.00 5.70 6.67
CA ASP A 173 -3.37 5.43 6.22
C ASP A 173 -3.66 3.96 6.01
N ILE A 174 -2.70 3.26 5.42
CA ILE A 174 -2.86 1.85 5.08
C ILE A 174 -2.65 1.00 6.33
N LYS A 175 -1.73 1.37 7.22
CA LYS A 175 -1.37 0.53 8.38
C LYS A 175 -2.31 0.68 9.57
N HIS A 176 -2.66 1.92 9.92
CA HIS A 176 -3.19 2.24 11.25
C HIS A 176 -4.45 3.11 11.25
N SER A 177 -4.91 3.58 10.09
CA SER A 177 -6.13 4.41 10.05
C SER A 177 -7.41 3.59 10.21
N VAL A 178 -8.51 4.28 10.55
CA VAL A 178 -9.86 3.71 10.53
C VAL A 178 -10.25 3.19 9.14
N LEU A 179 -9.64 3.72 8.07
CA LEU A 179 -9.87 3.31 6.69
C LEU A 179 -9.00 2.11 6.27
N ALA A 180 -8.00 1.73 7.05
CA ALA A 180 -7.08 0.64 6.74
C ALA A 180 -7.77 -0.69 6.36
N PRO A 181 -8.87 -1.12 7.02
CA PRO A 181 -9.57 -2.36 6.64
C PRO A 181 -10.14 -2.35 5.22
N TYR A 182 -10.42 -1.16 4.67
CA TYR A 182 -10.92 -0.98 3.31
C TYR A 182 -9.79 -0.72 2.31
N LEU A 183 -8.79 0.09 2.68
CA LEU A 183 -7.68 0.45 1.80
C LEU A 183 -6.75 -0.74 1.51
N LYS A 184 -6.44 -1.58 2.51
CA LYS A 184 -5.57 -2.75 2.31
C LYS A 184 -6.07 -3.71 1.24
N PRO A 185 -7.33 -4.22 1.27
CA PRO A 185 -7.85 -5.09 0.21
C PRO A 185 -7.80 -4.45 -1.17
N VAL A 186 -8.11 -3.16 -1.27
CA VAL A 186 -8.08 -2.44 -2.56
C VAL A 186 -6.65 -2.42 -3.11
N ILE A 187 -5.66 -2.08 -2.30
CA ILE A 187 -4.25 -2.02 -2.72
C ILE A 187 -3.70 -3.42 -3.05
N LEU A 188 -4.06 -4.44 -2.28
CA LEU A 188 -3.70 -5.84 -2.58
C LEU A 188 -4.33 -6.32 -3.89
N THR A 189 -5.59 -5.95 -4.15
CA THR A 189 -6.27 -6.27 -5.41
C THR A 189 -5.61 -5.56 -6.58
N MET A 190 -5.29 -4.27 -6.46
CA MET A 190 -4.53 -3.52 -7.48
C MET A 190 -3.20 -4.20 -7.80
N PHE A 191 -2.46 -4.64 -6.78
CA PHE A 191 -1.21 -5.36 -6.96
C PHE A 191 -1.40 -6.71 -7.66
N ALA A 192 -2.36 -7.51 -7.18
CA ALA A 192 -2.72 -8.79 -7.79
C ALA A 192 -3.14 -8.66 -9.25
N LEU A 193 -3.91 -7.61 -9.59
CA LEU A 193 -4.35 -7.36 -10.96
C LEU A 193 -3.17 -7.10 -11.91
N VAL A 194 -2.26 -6.19 -11.53
CA VAL A 194 -1.08 -5.87 -12.34
C VAL A 194 -0.15 -7.08 -12.47
N THR A 195 0.13 -7.77 -11.36
CA THR A 195 1.01 -8.95 -11.38
C THR A 195 0.39 -10.09 -12.20
N GLY A 196 -0.92 -10.34 -12.08
CA GLY A 196 -1.61 -11.34 -12.87
C GLY A 196 -1.51 -11.07 -14.38
N LEU A 197 -1.78 -9.83 -14.80
CA LEU A 197 -1.65 -9.43 -16.21
C LEU A 197 -0.18 -9.49 -16.69
N LEU A 198 0.78 -9.12 -15.85
CA LEU A 198 2.20 -9.25 -16.16
C LEU A 198 2.64 -10.71 -16.34
N LEU A 199 2.14 -11.62 -15.50
CA LEU A 199 2.40 -13.06 -15.65
C LEU A 199 1.83 -13.58 -16.97
N VAL A 200 0.57 -13.23 -17.30
CA VAL A 200 -0.04 -13.58 -18.58
C VAL A 200 0.78 -13.03 -19.74
N ARG A 201 1.27 -11.78 -19.65
CA ARG A 201 2.14 -11.17 -20.65
C ARG A 201 3.46 -11.94 -20.82
N ALA A 202 4.08 -12.36 -19.72
CA ALA A 202 5.32 -13.12 -19.75
C ALA A 202 5.12 -14.48 -20.43
N VAL A 203 4.04 -15.19 -20.08
CA VAL A 203 3.65 -16.47 -20.70
C VAL A 203 3.28 -16.30 -22.17
N ALA A 204 2.54 -15.24 -22.52
CA ALA A 204 2.21 -14.95 -23.92
C ALA A 204 3.44 -14.68 -24.79
N TRP A 205 4.58 -14.31 -24.19
CA TRP A 205 5.84 -14.17 -24.91
C TRP A 205 6.45 -15.53 -25.29
N THR A 206 6.12 -16.62 -24.60
CA THR A 206 6.63 -17.96 -24.93
C THR A 206 5.86 -18.64 -26.07
N SER A 207 4.94 -17.92 -26.74
CA SER A 207 4.10 -18.43 -27.83
C SER A 207 3.32 -19.70 -27.50
N ILE A 208 3.02 -19.93 -26.21
CA ILE A 208 2.23 -21.09 -25.78
C ILE A 208 0.75 -20.94 -26.14
N PHE A 209 0.27 -19.70 -26.25
CA PHE A 209 -1.10 -19.40 -26.65
C PHE A 209 -1.20 -19.33 -28.16
N GLU A 210 -2.14 -20.06 -28.74
CA GLU A 210 -2.36 -20.11 -30.18
C GLU A 210 -3.13 -18.88 -30.66
N ASP A 211 -4.03 -18.36 -29.83
CA ASP A 211 -4.85 -17.21 -30.19
C ASP A 211 -5.14 -16.24 -29.02
N GLN A 212 -5.90 -15.18 -29.32
CA GLN A 212 -6.22 -14.13 -28.36
C GLN A 212 -7.25 -14.56 -27.31
N TRP A 213 -8.10 -15.55 -27.60
CA TRP A 213 -9.11 -15.99 -26.64
C TRP A 213 -8.40 -16.70 -25.48
N GLU A 214 -7.38 -17.50 -25.77
CA GLU A 214 -6.58 -18.19 -24.74
C GLU A 214 -5.85 -17.21 -23.81
N VAL A 215 -5.25 -16.14 -24.36
CA VAL A 215 -4.64 -15.06 -23.58
C VAL A 215 -5.68 -14.41 -22.66
N ASN A 216 -6.88 -14.14 -23.18
CA ASN A 216 -7.95 -13.49 -22.43
C ASN A 216 -8.51 -14.41 -21.34
N LEU A 217 -8.69 -15.70 -21.63
CA LEU A 217 -9.10 -16.70 -20.65
C LEU A 217 -8.06 -16.83 -19.53
N ALA A 218 -6.78 -16.97 -19.89
CA ALA A 218 -5.68 -17.06 -18.92
C ALA A 218 -5.65 -15.82 -18.02
N ALA A 219 -5.85 -14.63 -18.57
CA ALA A 219 -5.98 -13.41 -17.79
C ALA A 219 -7.15 -13.48 -16.80
N VAL A 220 -8.36 -13.83 -17.24
CA VAL A 220 -9.52 -13.94 -16.33
C VAL A 220 -9.27 -14.97 -15.23
N LEU A 221 -8.76 -16.15 -15.56
CA LEU A 221 -8.51 -17.22 -14.59
C LEU A 221 -7.44 -16.84 -13.56
N ILE A 222 -6.30 -16.31 -14.01
CA ILE A 222 -5.22 -15.89 -13.11
C ILE A 222 -5.70 -14.76 -12.19
N LEU A 223 -6.42 -13.76 -12.73
CA LEU A 223 -6.96 -12.67 -11.93
C LEU A 223 -7.98 -13.19 -10.91
N PHE A 224 -8.88 -14.10 -11.33
CA PHE A 224 -9.86 -14.72 -10.43
C PHE A 224 -9.16 -15.48 -9.29
N ILE A 225 -8.16 -16.31 -9.61
CA ILE A 225 -7.38 -17.06 -8.62
C ILE A 225 -6.66 -16.12 -7.65
N LEU A 226 -5.97 -15.09 -8.15
CA LEU A 226 -5.23 -14.16 -7.30
C LEU A 226 -6.14 -13.34 -6.38
N VAL A 227 -7.27 -12.84 -6.90
CA VAL A 227 -8.25 -12.07 -6.11
C VAL A 227 -8.91 -12.97 -5.07
N LEU A 228 -9.37 -14.16 -5.45
CA LEU A 228 -9.97 -15.11 -4.53
C LEU A 228 -8.99 -15.52 -3.44
N SER A 229 -7.73 -15.80 -3.80
CA SER A 229 -6.67 -16.13 -2.84
C SER A 229 -6.40 -14.98 -1.87
N ALA A 230 -6.35 -13.74 -2.36
CA ALA A 230 -6.17 -12.55 -1.52
C ALA A 230 -7.36 -12.35 -0.55
N MET A 231 -8.60 -12.56 -1.02
CA MET A 231 -9.80 -12.49 -0.18
C MET A 231 -9.80 -13.55 0.92
N ILE A 232 -9.46 -14.81 0.58
CA ILE A 232 -9.37 -15.91 1.54
C ILE A 232 -8.26 -15.64 2.56
N ALA A 233 -7.07 -15.23 2.11
CA ALA A 233 -5.95 -14.90 2.99
C ALA A 233 -6.32 -13.79 3.98
N GLN A 234 -6.96 -12.72 3.52
CA GLN A 234 -7.39 -11.62 4.37
C GLN A 234 -8.43 -12.07 5.41
N ARG A 235 -9.41 -12.90 5.02
CA ARG A 235 -10.41 -13.45 5.95
C ARG A 235 -9.75 -14.35 6.99
N THR A 236 -8.80 -15.18 6.58
CA THR A 236 -8.08 -16.12 7.46
C THR A 236 -7.24 -15.38 8.49
N ILE A 237 -6.46 -14.38 8.07
CA ILE A 237 -5.64 -13.54 8.97
C ILE A 237 -6.53 -12.76 9.95
N GLY A 238 -7.66 -12.22 9.46
CA GLY A 238 -8.63 -11.52 10.31
C GLY A 238 -9.22 -12.43 11.39
N MET A 239 -9.64 -13.64 10.99
CA MET A 239 -10.19 -14.64 11.90
C MET A 239 -9.16 -15.07 12.97
N GLU A 240 -7.91 -15.36 12.57
CA GLU A 240 -6.85 -15.72 13.51
C GLU A 240 -6.62 -14.62 14.56
N ARG A 241 -6.62 -13.36 14.14
CA ARG A 241 -6.49 -12.22 15.05
C ARG A 241 -7.66 -12.14 16.03
N THR A 242 -8.90 -12.25 15.55
CA THR A 242 -10.09 -12.23 16.42
C THR A 242 -10.08 -13.40 17.41
N LEU A 243 -9.65 -14.59 16.98
CA LEU A 243 -9.52 -15.75 17.86
C LEU A 243 -8.48 -15.51 18.95
N LYS A 244 -7.30 -14.95 18.62
CA LYS A 244 -6.27 -14.59 19.61
C LYS A 244 -6.77 -13.55 20.60
N GLU A 245 -7.45 -12.51 20.13
CA GLU A 245 -8.02 -11.46 20.99
C GLU A 245 -9.13 -12.01 21.91
N THR A 246 -9.99 -12.87 21.38
CA THR A 246 -11.07 -13.50 22.16
C THR A 246 -10.52 -14.48 23.20
N SER A 247 -9.53 -15.30 22.82
CA SER A 247 -8.83 -16.21 23.73
C SER A 247 -8.14 -15.45 24.86
N ALA A 248 -7.45 -14.34 24.56
CA ALA A 248 -6.82 -13.50 25.57
C ALA A 248 -7.86 -12.88 26.54
N ARG A 249 -9.01 -12.40 26.02
CA ARG A 249 -10.11 -11.89 26.86
C ARG A 249 -10.72 -12.98 27.75
N ALA A 250 -10.93 -14.18 27.20
CA ALA A 250 -11.44 -15.32 27.96
C ALA A 250 -10.47 -15.74 29.08
N ALA A 251 -9.16 -15.76 28.81
CA ALA A 251 -8.14 -16.04 29.82
C ALA A 251 -8.18 -15.01 30.96
N THR A 252 -8.22 -13.71 30.66
CA THR A 252 -8.34 -12.66 31.68
C THR A 252 -9.64 -12.77 32.48
N ALA A 253 -10.77 -13.06 31.83
CA ALA A 253 -12.05 -13.27 32.48
C ALA A 253 -12.00 -14.47 33.45
N SER A 254 -11.40 -15.59 33.05
CA SER A 254 -11.26 -16.78 33.89
C SER A 254 -10.46 -16.50 35.17
N ILE A 255 -9.38 -15.72 35.08
CA ILE A 255 -8.58 -15.31 36.25
C ILE A 255 -9.45 -14.47 37.21
N SER A 256 -10.24 -13.54 36.68
CA SER A 256 -11.12 -12.70 37.51
C SER A 256 -12.23 -13.50 38.20
N ILE A 257 -12.81 -14.50 37.50
CA ILE A 257 -13.85 -15.38 38.06
C ILE A 257 -13.26 -16.22 39.19
N ASN A 258 -12.11 -16.86 38.98
CA ASN A 258 -11.45 -17.67 40.02
C ASN A 258 -11.13 -16.83 41.27
N ALA A 259 -10.66 -15.58 41.08
CA ALA A 259 -10.41 -14.67 42.19
C ALA A 259 -11.69 -14.23 42.94
N GLN A 260 -12.83 -14.14 42.24
CA GLN A 260 -14.12 -13.87 42.87
C GLN A 260 -14.65 -15.09 43.64
N GLU A 261 -14.51 -16.30 43.08
CA GLU A 261 -14.88 -17.55 43.74
C GLU A 261 -14.10 -17.74 45.05
N GLU A 262 -12.79 -17.48 45.05
CA GLU A 262 -11.95 -17.55 46.26
C GLU A 262 -12.42 -16.54 47.33
N ARG A 263 -12.78 -15.31 46.93
CA ARG A 263 -13.33 -14.30 47.85
C ARG A 263 -14.69 -14.73 48.44
N ILE A 264 -15.57 -15.31 47.62
CA ILE A 264 -16.87 -15.80 48.08
C ILE A 264 -16.68 -16.93 49.08
N ALA A 265 -15.79 -17.88 48.81
CA ALA A 265 -15.47 -18.99 49.71
C ALA A 265 -14.93 -18.49 51.06
N LEU A 266 -14.05 -17.49 51.06
CA LEU A 266 -13.55 -16.85 52.29
C LEU A 266 -14.66 -16.16 53.08
N LEU A 267 -15.59 -15.47 52.41
CA LEU A 267 -16.73 -14.82 53.05
C LEU A 267 -17.69 -15.85 53.66
N GLN A 268 -18.00 -16.95 52.97
CA GLN A 268 -18.82 -18.03 53.49
C GLN A 268 -18.18 -18.68 54.73
N ALA A 269 -16.90 -19.03 54.67
CA ALA A 269 -16.17 -19.55 55.82
C ALA A 269 -16.22 -18.59 57.02
N ARG A 270 -16.17 -17.27 56.77
CA ARG A 270 -16.31 -16.26 57.83
C ARG A 270 -17.72 -16.18 58.40
N ILE A 271 -18.76 -16.30 57.57
CA ILE A 271 -20.17 -16.33 58.00
C ILE A 271 -20.44 -17.58 58.84
N ASP A 272 -19.97 -18.75 58.43
CA ASP A 272 -20.15 -20.01 59.17
C ASP A 272 -19.50 -19.94 60.56
N ALA A 273 -18.29 -19.36 60.64
CA ALA A 273 -17.62 -19.11 61.91
C ALA A 273 -18.39 -18.15 62.84
N LEU A 274 -19.11 -17.17 62.29
CA LEU A 274 -19.89 -16.19 63.05
C LEU A 274 -21.29 -16.69 63.44
N THR A 275 -21.90 -17.56 62.63
CA THR A 275 -23.27 -18.07 62.84
C THR A 275 -23.32 -19.37 63.64
N GLY A 276 -22.17 -19.98 63.95
CA GLY A 276 -22.07 -21.13 64.85
C GLY A 276 -22.55 -22.46 64.26
N SER A 277 -22.68 -22.57 62.94
CA SER A 277 -23.16 -23.78 62.25
C SER A 277 -22.14 -24.94 62.20
N GLY A 278 -20.90 -24.72 62.65
CA GLY A 278 -19.80 -25.69 62.56
C GLY A 278 -19.58 -26.64 63.76
N GLY A 279 -20.49 -26.72 64.73
CA GLY A 279 -20.24 -27.42 66.00
C GLY A 279 -21.37 -28.32 66.50
N ALA A 280 -21.65 -29.42 65.81
CA ALA A 280 -22.48 -30.51 66.35
C ALA A 280 -22.04 -31.89 65.82
N ALA A 281 -20.79 -32.27 66.07
CA ALA A 281 -20.31 -33.65 65.93
C ALA A 281 -19.11 -33.92 66.83
N ALA A 282 -19.28 -33.74 68.15
CA ALA A 282 -18.39 -34.31 69.15
C ALA A 282 -19.20 -35.37 69.92
N GLY A 283 -18.79 -36.62 69.75
CA GLY A 283 -19.51 -37.81 70.17
C GLY A 283 -19.84 -37.85 71.66
N LYS A 284 -21.07 -38.30 71.93
CA LYS A 284 -21.38 -39.09 73.12
C LYS A 284 -21.11 -40.55 72.77
N VAL A 285 -20.44 -41.25 73.68
CA VAL A 285 -20.85 -42.50 74.35
C VAL A 285 -19.60 -43.31 74.70
N GLU A 286 -19.44 -43.46 76.02
CA GLU A 286 -18.61 -44.40 76.83
C GLU A 286 -17.10 -44.42 76.67
#